data_AF-S3BNA4-F1
#
_entry.id   AF-S3BNA4-F1
#
_cell.length_a   1.000
_cell.length_b   1.000
_cell.length_c   1.000
_cell.angle_alpha   90.00
_cell.angle_beta   90.00
_cell.angle_gamma   90.00
#
_symmetry.space_group_name_H-M   'P 1'
#
loop_
_entity.id
_entity.type
_entity.pdbx_description
1 polymer ?
#
loop_
_entity_poly.entity_id
_entity_poly.type
_entity_poly.pdbx_seq_one_letter_code
_entity_poly.pdbx_strand_id
1 'polypeptide(L)'
;MSEDTFITQEGRLKGVPSSPLYSSSFHPSPYWDERPQLTKSGAAGDPVDLIVLHFISLPAGTFGGDAVDRLFMGTLDPDRRDWPQDPAWEPLKALKGLHVSTHFFIRRTGEVIQYVPTVKRAWHAGLSNFRGRNACNDFSVGIELEGTGEVPFAAAQYQALGELLPAICRRHPVKWVTGHEFIAPGRKSDPGPFFDWGRTAQLLPAGVALAIDETDCDREALARRMAEHSN
;
A
#
# COMPACT_ATOMS: atom_id res chain seq x y z
N MET A 1 29.81 -7.03 -0.54
CA MET A 1 30.19 -5.67 -0.10
C MET A 1 28.89 -4.96 0.22
N SER A 2 28.70 -4.56 1.47
CA SER A 2 27.43 -4.09 2.04
C SER A 2 27.08 -2.70 1.52
N GLU A 3 25.90 -2.56 0.92
CA GLU A 3 25.26 -1.25 0.73
C GLU A 3 24.44 -0.94 1.99
N ASP A 4 25.15 -0.54 3.05
CA ASP A 4 24.53 0.06 4.21
C ASP A 4 24.02 1.46 3.81
N THR A 5 22.71 1.66 3.86
CA THR A 5 22.07 2.97 3.64
C THR A 5 22.38 3.88 4.84
N PHE A 6 23.54 4.53 4.82
CA PHE A 6 23.96 5.42 5.90
C PHE A 6 23.18 6.74 5.89
N ILE A 7 22.48 7.02 7.00
CA ILE A 7 22.09 8.38 7.41
C ILE A 7 23.38 9.20 7.56
N THR A 8 23.46 10.36 6.92
CA THR A 8 24.62 11.25 7.08
C THR A 8 24.68 11.85 8.49
N GLN A 9 25.85 12.31 8.95
CA GLN A 9 26.00 12.98 10.26
C GLN A 9 25.11 14.24 10.44
N GLU A 10 24.49 14.74 9.35
CA GLU A 10 23.52 15.84 9.35
C GLU A 10 22.04 15.38 9.29
N GLY A 11 21.76 14.08 9.42
CA GLY A 11 20.39 13.56 9.36
C GLY A 11 19.77 13.53 7.96
N ARG A 12 20.52 13.83 6.89
CA ARG A 12 20.05 13.65 5.51
C ARG A 12 20.22 12.19 5.09
N LEU A 13 19.15 11.59 4.56
CA LEU A 13 19.20 10.31 3.87
C LEU A 13 20.12 10.47 2.65
N LYS A 14 21.18 9.64 2.53
CA LYS A 14 21.79 9.38 1.22
C LYS A 14 20.66 8.94 0.30
N GLY A 15 20.59 9.49 -0.92
CA GLY A 15 19.46 9.31 -1.83
C GLY A 15 19.00 7.85 -1.88
N VAL A 16 17.73 7.61 -1.54
CA VAL A 16 17.17 6.26 -1.54
C VAL A 16 17.25 5.71 -2.98
N PRO A 17 17.78 4.49 -3.19
CA PRO A 17 17.85 3.91 -4.53
C PRO A 17 16.48 3.92 -5.21
N SER A 18 16.42 4.48 -6.42
CA SER A 18 15.19 4.55 -7.21
C SER A 18 14.83 3.24 -7.91
N SER A 19 15.74 2.27 -7.91
CA SER A 19 15.52 0.95 -8.50
C SER A 19 14.45 0.17 -7.73
N PRO A 20 13.67 -0.71 -8.40
CA PRO A 20 12.77 -1.64 -7.72
C PRO A 20 13.49 -2.51 -6.68
N LEU A 21 12.78 -2.93 -5.63
CA LEU A 21 13.22 -3.99 -4.71
C LEU A 21 13.16 -5.36 -5.38
N TYR A 22 12.12 -5.61 -6.18
CA TYR A 22 11.86 -6.89 -6.85
C TYR A 22 11.99 -6.73 -8.37
N SER A 23 13.21 -6.49 -8.85
CA SER A 23 13.47 -6.18 -10.27
C SER A 23 13.02 -7.28 -11.25
N SER A 24 13.10 -8.56 -10.84
CA SER A 24 12.65 -9.69 -11.66
C SER A 24 11.13 -9.83 -11.77
N SER A 25 10.38 -9.18 -10.89
CA SER A 25 8.91 -9.21 -10.80
C SER A 25 8.35 -7.78 -10.75
N PHE A 26 8.98 -6.87 -11.49
CA PHE A 26 8.60 -5.45 -11.55
C PHE A 26 7.72 -5.18 -12.77
N HIS A 27 6.49 -4.74 -12.53
CA HIS A 27 5.50 -4.40 -13.55
C HIS A 27 5.27 -2.88 -13.50
N PRO A 28 5.94 -2.07 -14.36
CA PRO A 28 5.99 -0.63 -14.19
C PRO A 28 4.63 0.02 -14.44
N SER A 29 3.84 0.22 -13.39
CA SER A 29 2.53 0.86 -13.48
C SER A 29 2.68 2.30 -14.00
N PRO A 30 1.74 2.80 -14.82
CA PRO A 30 1.68 4.20 -15.20
C PRO A 30 1.03 5.08 -14.12
N TYR A 31 0.41 4.48 -13.10
CA TYR A 31 -0.38 5.18 -12.08
C TYR A 31 0.47 5.52 -10.85
N TRP A 32 1.34 6.50 -11.01
CA TRP A 32 2.13 7.08 -9.93
C TRP A 32 2.52 8.51 -10.31
N ASP A 33 2.99 9.26 -9.33
CA ASP A 33 3.63 10.55 -9.53
C ASP A 33 4.75 10.78 -8.50
N GLU A 34 5.38 11.95 -8.55
CA GLU A 34 6.37 12.33 -7.54
C GLU A 34 5.68 12.51 -6.19
N ARG A 35 6.32 12.01 -5.13
CA ARG A 35 5.96 12.43 -3.78
C ARG A 35 6.12 13.95 -3.69
N PRO A 36 5.19 14.67 -3.02
CA PRO A 36 5.32 16.11 -2.89
C PRO A 36 6.67 16.48 -2.28
N GLN A 37 7.58 17.00 -3.11
CA GLN A 37 8.77 17.71 -2.67
C GLN A 37 8.23 19.06 -2.16
N LEU A 38 7.90 19.16 -0.89
CA LEU A 38 7.53 20.38 -0.15
C LEU A 38 7.04 21.63 -0.89
N THR A 39 5.98 22.18 -0.32
CA THR A 39 5.56 23.56 -0.59
C THR A 39 6.61 24.61 -0.17
N LYS A 40 6.36 25.85 -0.60
CA LYS A 40 7.19 27.09 -0.51
C LYS A 40 7.74 27.50 0.87
N SER A 41 7.62 26.67 1.92
CA SER A 41 8.12 26.92 3.29
C SER A 41 9.48 26.28 3.59
N GLY A 42 10.06 25.46 2.71
CA GLY A 42 11.47 25.05 2.78
C GLY A 42 11.88 24.06 3.88
N ALA A 43 10.96 23.42 4.60
CA ALA A 43 11.29 22.38 5.59
C ALA A 43 11.23 20.99 4.95
N ALA A 44 12.33 20.20 4.89
CA ALA A 44 12.45 18.86 4.26
C ALA A 44 11.15 18.02 4.16
N GLY A 45 10.88 17.41 2.99
CA GLY A 45 9.70 16.56 2.77
C GLY A 45 9.58 15.48 3.82
N ASP A 46 8.35 15.16 4.23
CA ASP A 46 8.10 14.10 5.18
C ASP A 46 8.75 12.80 4.69
N PRO A 47 9.56 12.12 5.52
CA PRO A 47 10.13 10.85 5.12
C PRO A 47 9.00 9.83 4.88
N VAL A 48 9.27 8.86 4.00
CA VAL A 48 8.42 7.67 3.89
C VAL A 48 8.59 6.86 5.18
N ASP A 49 7.72 7.09 6.15
CA ASP A 49 7.83 6.52 7.50
C ASP A 49 6.68 5.58 7.87
N LEU A 50 5.77 5.34 6.93
CA LEU A 50 4.57 4.52 7.08
C LEU A 50 4.50 3.40 6.03
N ILE A 51 4.09 2.21 6.44
CA ILE A 51 3.63 1.13 5.54
C ILE A 51 2.14 0.93 5.79
N VAL A 52 1.36 0.87 4.72
CA VAL A 52 -0.09 0.62 4.78
C VAL A 52 -0.38 -0.73 4.14
N LEU A 53 -0.98 -1.62 4.92
CA LEU A 53 -1.40 -2.94 4.50
C LEU A 53 -2.86 -2.91 4.02
N HIS A 54 -3.09 -3.61 2.93
CA HIS A 54 -4.36 -3.67 2.21
C HIS A 54 -4.70 -5.13 1.86
N PHE A 55 -5.92 -5.37 1.40
CA PHE A 55 -6.21 -6.55 0.61
C PHE A 55 -6.96 -6.18 -0.66
N ILE A 56 -6.79 -7.05 -1.66
CA ILE A 56 -7.57 -7.01 -2.88
C ILE A 56 -7.74 -8.42 -3.46
N SER A 57 -8.88 -8.66 -4.09
CA SER A 57 -9.12 -9.80 -4.98
C SER A 57 -10.07 -9.34 -6.09
N LEU A 58 -9.79 -9.76 -7.32
CA LEU A 58 -10.59 -9.38 -8.49
C LEU A 58 -10.80 -10.60 -9.41
N PRO A 59 -12.06 -10.97 -9.70
CA PRO A 59 -13.29 -10.60 -8.99
C PRO A 59 -13.19 -10.75 -7.46
N ALA A 60 -14.04 -10.05 -6.70
CA ALA A 60 -14.03 -10.13 -5.24
C ALA A 60 -14.17 -11.60 -4.79
N GLY A 61 -13.27 -12.06 -3.92
CA GLY A 61 -13.22 -13.46 -3.47
C GLY A 61 -12.57 -14.44 -4.44
N THR A 62 -12.13 -13.99 -5.61
CA THR A 62 -11.40 -14.80 -6.60
C THR A 62 -9.91 -14.49 -6.56
N PHE A 63 -9.09 -15.53 -6.56
CA PHE A 63 -7.63 -15.43 -6.45
C PHE A 63 -6.93 -16.06 -7.66
N GLY A 64 -5.67 -15.69 -7.90
CA GLY A 64 -4.79 -16.31 -8.90
C GLY A 64 -4.97 -15.81 -10.34
N GLY A 65 -5.89 -14.88 -10.57
CA GLY A 65 -6.11 -14.23 -11.87
C GLY A 65 -5.13 -13.08 -12.15
N ASP A 66 -5.31 -12.43 -13.31
CA ASP A 66 -4.53 -11.26 -13.74
C ASP A 66 -5.30 -9.93 -13.57
N ALA A 67 -6.54 -9.96 -13.08
CA ALA A 67 -7.38 -8.77 -13.02
C ALA A 67 -6.83 -7.69 -12.07
N VAL A 68 -6.21 -8.08 -10.94
CA VAL A 68 -5.53 -7.16 -10.02
C VAL A 68 -4.33 -6.49 -10.69
N ASP A 69 -3.52 -7.28 -11.40
CA ASP A 69 -2.38 -6.78 -12.16
C ASP A 69 -2.83 -5.75 -13.20
N ARG A 70 -3.83 -6.12 -14.00
CA ARG A 70 -4.44 -5.24 -15.00
C ARG A 70 -5.01 -3.96 -14.40
N LEU A 71 -5.64 -4.02 -13.22
CA LEU A 71 -6.14 -2.83 -12.53
C LEU A 71 -5.00 -1.86 -12.25
N PHE A 72 -3.95 -2.34 -11.57
CA PHE A 72 -2.82 -1.50 -11.19
C PHE A 72 -1.97 -1.05 -12.39
N MET A 73 -2.00 -1.79 -13.49
CA MET A 73 -1.34 -1.42 -14.75
C MET A 73 -2.19 -0.53 -15.66
N GLY A 74 -3.45 -0.24 -15.31
CA GLY A 74 -4.36 0.54 -16.14
C GLY A 74 -4.80 -0.14 -17.42
N THR A 75 -4.75 -1.46 -17.47
CA THR A 75 -5.10 -2.29 -18.63
C THR A 75 -6.30 -3.21 -18.37
N LEU A 76 -6.98 -3.01 -17.23
CA LEU A 76 -8.23 -3.69 -16.94
C LEU A 76 -9.30 -3.20 -17.90
N ASP A 77 -9.83 -4.11 -18.71
CA ASP A 77 -11.00 -3.88 -19.55
C ASP A 77 -12.22 -4.55 -18.88
N PRO A 78 -13.12 -3.78 -18.24
CA PRO A 78 -14.32 -4.33 -17.63
C PRO A 78 -15.38 -4.77 -18.65
N ASP A 79 -15.27 -4.32 -19.90
CA ASP A 79 -16.21 -4.61 -20.99
C ASP A 79 -15.73 -5.78 -21.88
N ARG A 80 -14.62 -6.42 -21.49
CA ARG A 80 -14.03 -7.55 -22.21
C ARG A 80 -15.06 -8.69 -22.36
N ARG A 81 -15.34 -9.08 -23.61
CA ARG A 81 -16.45 -9.99 -23.94
C ARG A 81 -16.19 -11.47 -23.62
N ASP A 82 -14.94 -11.85 -23.45
CA ASP A 82 -14.50 -13.20 -23.08
C ASP A 82 -14.25 -13.34 -21.57
N TRP A 83 -14.64 -12.35 -20.75
CA TRP A 83 -14.88 -12.65 -19.35
C TRP A 83 -15.89 -13.81 -19.26
N PRO A 84 -15.70 -14.78 -18.35
CA PRO A 84 -16.70 -15.79 -18.09
C PRO A 84 -18.06 -15.11 -17.92
N GLN A 85 -19.15 -15.71 -18.44
CA GLN A 85 -20.52 -15.24 -18.19
C GLN A 85 -20.92 -15.52 -16.73
N ASP A 86 -20.15 -14.98 -15.81
CA ASP A 86 -20.19 -15.21 -14.39
C ASP A 86 -20.54 -13.87 -13.71
N PRO A 87 -21.64 -13.81 -12.94
CA PRO A 87 -22.05 -12.61 -12.21
C PRO A 87 -20.96 -11.99 -11.33
N ALA A 88 -19.94 -12.74 -10.92
CA ALA A 88 -18.79 -12.22 -10.19
C ALA A 88 -18.05 -11.10 -10.95
N TRP A 89 -18.20 -11.02 -12.27
CA TRP A 89 -17.52 -10.02 -13.11
C TRP A 89 -18.27 -8.69 -13.22
N GLU A 90 -19.57 -8.64 -12.87
CA GLU A 90 -20.37 -7.41 -12.97
C GLU A 90 -19.79 -6.26 -12.11
N PRO A 91 -19.32 -6.48 -10.86
CA PRO A 91 -18.73 -5.43 -10.04
C PRO A 91 -17.46 -4.79 -10.61
N LEU A 92 -16.72 -5.46 -11.51
CA LEU A 92 -15.52 -4.88 -12.13
C LEU A 92 -15.83 -3.67 -13.00
N LYS A 93 -17.06 -3.54 -13.51
CA LYS A 93 -17.50 -2.36 -14.27
C LYS A 93 -17.41 -1.08 -13.44
N ALA A 94 -17.61 -1.17 -12.13
CA ALA A 94 -17.46 -0.04 -11.22
C ALA A 94 -16.00 0.43 -11.08
N LEU A 95 -15.03 -0.36 -11.53
CA LEU A 95 -13.61 0.00 -11.53
C LEU A 95 -13.18 0.72 -12.81
N LYS A 96 -14.07 0.84 -13.80
CA LYS A 96 -13.77 1.51 -15.07
C LYS A 96 -13.36 2.96 -14.83
N GLY A 97 -12.19 3.34 -15.33
CA GLY A 97 -11.65 4.70 -15.19
C GLY A 97 -11.06 5.02 -13.81
N LEU A 98 -11.03 4.06 -12.88
CA LEU A 98 -10.25 4.23 -11.65
C LEU A 98 -8.76 4.18 -11.98
N HIS A 99 -8.03 5.17 -11.49
CA HIS A 99 -6.57 5.18 -11.52
C HIS A 99 -6.04 4.93 -10.11
N VAL A 100 -5.65 3.68 -9.86
CA VAL A 100 -5.16 3.23 -8.56
C VAL A 100 -3.95 2.32 -8.76
N SER A 101 -3.05 2.32 -7.80
CA SER A 101 -1.87 1.46 -7.81
C SER A 101 -1.41 1.20 -6.38
N THR A 102 -0.51 0.24 -6.22
CA THR A 102 0.18 -0.04 -4.98
C THR A 102 1.68 -0.14 -5.25
N HIS A 103 2.52 -0.16 -4.21
CA HIS A 103 3.93 -0.46 -4.44
C HIS A 103 4.13 -1.96 -4.63
N PHE A 104 3.50 -2.78 -3.78
CA PHE A 104 3.66 -4.24 -3.79
C PHE A 104 2.31 -4.95 -3.75
N PHE A 105 2.26 -6.12 -4.39
CA PHE A 105 1.16 -7.08 -4.28
C PHE A 105 1.73 -8.45 -3.94
N ILE A 106 1.16 -9.09 -2.91
CA ILE A 106 1.56 -10.42 -2.45
C ILE A 106 0.44 -11.41 -2.76
N ARG A 107 0.66 -12.29 -3.75
CA ARG A 107 -0.27 -13.35 -4.11
C ARG A 107 -0.45 -14.36 -2.98
N ARG A 108 -1.53 -15.16 -3.02
CA ARG A 108 -1.76 -16.26 -2.08
C ARG A 108 -0.57 -17.23 -1.97
N THR A 109 0.17 -17.39 -3.05
CA THR A 109 1.37 -18.23 -3.17
C THR A 109 2.60 -17.66 -2.45
N GLY A 110 2.57 -16.40 -2.00
CA GLY A 110 3.72 -15.67 -1.46
C GLY A 110 4.55 -14.95 -2.53
N GLU A 111 4.19 -15.05 -3.81
CA GLU A 111 4.84 -14.28 -4.87
C GLU A 111 4.62 -12.78 -4.64
N VAL A 112 5.72 -12.02 -4.68
CA VAL A 112 5.71 -10.55 -4.55
C VAL A 112 5.90 -9.92 -5.93
N ILE A 113 4.93 -9.11 -6.33
CA ILE A 113 4.99 -8.27 -7.52
C ILE A 113 5.16 -6.82 -7.07
N GLN A 114 6.04 -6.08 -7.74
CA GLN A 114 6.20 -4.64 -7.49
C GLN A 114 5.68 -3.84 -8.68
N TYR A 115 4.88 -2.80 -8.42
CA TYR A 115 4.35 -1.94 -9.48
C TYR A 115 4.97 -0.55 -9.52
N VAL A 116 5.27 0.01 -8.34
CA VAL A 116 5.77 1.37 -8.19
C VAL A 116 7.05 1.35 -7.35
N PRO A 117 8.14 2.04 -7.77
CA PRO A 117 9.32 2.23 -6.93
C PRO A 117 8.95 2.94 -5.62
N THR A 118 9.48 2.51 -4.49
CA THR A 118 9.09 3.05 -3.16
C THR A 118 9.44 4.53 -2.94
N VAL A 119 10.30 5.10 -3.79
CA VAL A 119 10.61 6.54 -3.82
C VAL A 119 9.54 7.37 -4.53
N LYS A 120 8.67 6.76 -5.33
CA LYS A 120 7.53 7.40 -6.01
C LYS A 120 6.27 7.25 -5.19
N ARG A 121 5.25 8.05 -5.50
CA ARG A 121 3.95 8.02 -4.86
C ARG A 121 3.00 7.10 -5.64
N ALA A 122 2.72 5.91 -5.09
CA ALA A 122 1.61 5.08 -5.56
C ALA A 122 0.25 5.63 -5.08
N TRP A 123 -0.83 5.25 -5.73
CA TRP A 123 -2.19 5.75 -5.45
C TRP A 123 -3.06 4.68 -4.78
N HIS A 124 -2.81 4.40 -3.49
CA HIS A 124 -3.45 3.29 -2.75
C HIS A 124 -4.35 3.73 -1.58
N ALA A 125 -3.99 4.80 -0.87
CA ALA A 125 -4.63 5.19 0.38
C ALA A 125 -5.86 6.10 0.20
N GLY A 126 -6.00 6.79 -0.93
CA GLY A 126 -7.06 7.78 -1.16
C GLY A 126 -7.16 8.81 -0.03
N LEU A 127 -8.39 9.25 0.29
CA LEU A 127 -8.65 10.15 1.41
C LEU A 127 -8.39 9.44 2.75
N SER A 128 -7.35 9.89 3.45
CA SER A 128 -6.76 9.21 4.60
C SER A 128 -6.05 10.18 5.55
N ASN A 129 -5.91 9.76 6.81
CA ASN A 129 -5.18 10.47 7.86
C ASN A 129 -4.37 9.49 8.73
N PHE A 130 -3.15 9.88 9.08
CA PHE A 130 -2.32 9.17 10.04
C PHE A 130 -1.66 10.17 11.00
N ARG A 131 -2.03 10.12 12.28
CA ARG A 131 -1.52 10.96 13.36
C ARG A 131 -1.53 12.46 13.00
N GLY A 132 -2.65 12.92 12.43
CA GLY A 132 -2.86 14.29 12.02
C GLY A 132 -2.31 14.63 10.62
N ARG A 133 -1.52 13.76 10.00
CA ARG A 133 -0.99 13.94 8.63
C ARG A 133 -2.00 13.36 7.64
N ASN A 134 -2.46 14.18 6.71
CA ASN A 134 -3.40 13.75 5.67
C ASN A 134 -2.67 13.24 4.42
N ALA A 135 -3.42 12.60 3.51
CA ALA A 135 -2.91 12.15 2.21
C ALA A 135 -1.76 11.15 2.36
N CYS A 136 -2.05 10.00 3.00
CA CYS A 136 -1.03 9.01 3.37
C CYS A 136 -0.21 8.49 2.20
N ASN A 137 -0.70 8.58 0.94
CA ASN A 137 0.10 8.29 -0.25
C ASN A 137 1.44 9.04 -0.26
N ASP A 138 1.49 10.27 0.25
CA ASP A 138 2.66 11.15 0.19
C ASP A 138 3.86 10.59 0.95
N PHE A 139 3.61 9.89 2.06
CA PHE A 139 4.62 9.44 3.01
C PHE A 139 4.52 7.94 3.37
N SER A 140 3.79 7.15 2.57
CA SER A 140 3.67 5.71 2.81
C SER A 140 3.99 4.81 1.63
N VAL A 141 4.29 3.55 1.96
CA VAL A 141 4.36 2.42 1.04
C VAL A 141 3.12 1.54 1.21
N GLY A 142 2.25 1.50 0.21
CA GLY A 142 1.17 0.50 0.11
C GLY A 142 1.66 -0.90 -0.23
N ILE A 143 1.15 -1.91 0.49
CA ILE A 143 1.31 -3.33 0.21
C ILE A 143 -0.08 -3.97 0.17
N GLU A 144 -0.44 -4.54 -0.96
CA GLU A 144 -1.68 -5.30 -1.16
C GLU A 144 -1.43 -6.78 -0.93
N LEU A 145 -2.26 -7.43 -0.11
CA LEU A 145 -2.29 -8.88 0.00
C LEU A 145 -3.47 -9.43 -0.79
N GLU A 146 -3.26 -10.45 -1.61
CA GLU A 146 -4.35 -11.16 -2.27
C GLU A 146 -5.27 -11.81 -1.22
N GLY A 147 -6.51 -11.34 -1.13
CA GLY A 147 -7.39 -11.75 -0.05
C GLY A 147 -8.72 -11.02 -0.01
N THR A 148 -9.45 -11.26 1.07
CA THR A 148 -10.75 -10.65 1.40
C THR A 148 -10.87 -10.47 2.91
N GLY A 149 -11.91 -9.74 3.34
CA GLY A 149 -12.32 -9.67 4.73
C GLY A 149 -13.12 -10.89 5.22
N GLU A 150 -13.11 -12.00 4.50
CA GLU A 150 -13.94 -13.19 4.78
C GLU A 150 -13.13 -14.48 4.99
N VAL A 151 -11.86 -14.50 4.59
CA VAL A 151 -11.01 -15.70 4.71
C VAL A 151 -9.60 -15.36 5.25
N PRO A 152 -8.97 -16.26 6.02
CA PRO A 152 -7.60 -16.09 6.49
C PRO A 152 -6.58 -15.87 5.36
N PHE A 153 -5.55 -15.06 5.63
CA PHE A 153 -4.39 -14.94 4.73
C PHE A 153 -3.49 -16.19 4.77
N ALA A 154 -2.87 -16.51 3.64
CA ALA A 154 -2.05 -17.71 3.52
C ALA A 154 -0.72 -17.57 4.28
N ALA A 155 -0.19 -18.67 4.80
CA ALA A 155 1.09 -18.67 5.50
C ALA A 155 2.25 -18.12 4.64
N ALA A 156 2.23 -18.40 3.33
CA ALA A 156 3.21 -17.90 2.38
C ALA A 156 3.18 -16.37 2.23
N GLN A 157 2.00 -15.74 2.39
CA GLN A 157 1.88 -14.28 2.35
C GLN A 157 2.57 -13.63 3.54
N TYR A 158 2.42 -14.19 4.74
CA TYR A 158 3.14 -13.70 5.92
C TYR A 158 4.64 -13.95 5.84
N GLN A 159 5.09 -15.05 5.23
CA GLN A 159 6.51 -15.27 4.97
C GLN A 159 7.07 -14.19 4.04
N ALA A 160 6.41 -13.93 2.91
CA ALA A 160 6.78 -12.89 1.98
C ALA A 160 6.75 -11.49 2.63
N LEU A 161 5.74 -11.20 3.45
CA LEU A 161 5.65 -9.96 4.20
C LEU A 161 6.83 -9.80 5.18
N GLY A 162 7.23 -10.89 5.85
CA GLY A 162 8.37 -10.91 6.77
C GLY A 162 9.72 -10.66 6.09
N GLU A 163 9.84 -10.94 4.79
CA GLU A 163 11.03 -10.58 4.00
C GLU A 163 10.94 -9.14 3.45
N LEU A 164 9.74 -8.74 3.00
CA LEU A 164 9.48 -7.46 2.37
C LEU A 164 9.59 -6.29 3.37
N LEU A 165 9.06 -6.43 4.59
CA LEU A 165 9.07 -5.37 5.61
C LEU A 165 10.51 -4.92 5.95
N PRO A 166 11.46 -5.81 6.33
CA PRO A 166 12.86 -5.43 6.52
C PRO A 166 13.49 -4.81 5.26
N ALA A 167 13.14 -5.29 4.06
CA ALA A 167 13.68 -4.76 2.81
C ALA A 167 13.26 -3.29 2.55
N ILE A 168 12.02 -2.94 2.87
CA ILE A 168 11.54 -1.56 2.80
C ILE A 168 12.21 -0.71 3.89
N CYS A 169 12.31 -1.22 5.13
CA CYS A 169 12.91 -0.49 6.26
C CYS A 169 14.42 -0.23 6.08
N ARG A 170 15.13 -1.02 5.27
CA ARG A 170 16.53 -0.72 4.89
C ARG A 170 16.65 0.47 3.93
N ARG A 171 15.58 0.84 3.24
CA ARG A 171 15.56 1.94 2.25
C ARG A 171 14.95 3.22 2.80
N HIS A 172 13.98 3.09 3.69
CA HIS A 172 13.20 4.19 4.22
C HIS A 172 13.19 4.14 5.75
N PRO A 173 13.18 5.29 6.45
CA PRO A 173 13.14 5.35 7.90
C PRO A 173 11.72 5.05 8.42
N VAL A 174 11.16 3.90 8.02
CA VAL A 174 9.85 3.41 8.43
C VAL A 174 9.82 3.28 9.95
N LYS A 175 8.75 3.82 10.55
CA LYS A 175 8.48 3.72 11.98
C LYS A 175 7.20 2.94 12.25
N TRP A 176 6.27 2.96 11.30
CA TRP A 176 4.91 2.48 11.51
C TRP A 176 4.46 1.54 10.40
N VAL A 177 3.77 0.47 10.80
CA VAL A 177 2.97 -0.40 9.93
C VAL A 177 1.53 -0.32 10.39
N THR A 178 0.61 -0.06 9.48
CA THR A 178 -0.83 0.08 9.76
C THR A 178 -1.66 -0.59 8.68
N GLY A 179 -2.98 -0.65 8.89
CA GLY A 179 -3.96 -1.11 7.92
C GLY A 179 -4.73 0.06 7.32
N HIS A 180 -5.30 -0.12 6.12
CA HIS A 180 -6.10 0.92 5.47
C HIS A 180 -7.30 1.36 6.33
N GLU A 181 -7.91 0.42 7.06
CA GLU A 181 -9.01 0.65 8.00
C GLU A 181 -8.67 1.65 9.10
N PHE A 182 -7.40 1.69 9.54
CA PHE A 182 -6.94 2.57 10.61
C PHE A 182 -6.66 3.98 10.12
N ILE A 183 -6.28 4.17 8.85
CA ILE A 183 -6.04 5.50 8.27
C ILE A 183 -7.25 6.09 7.55
N ALA A 184 -8.30 5.28 7.33
CA ALA A 184 -9.52 5.68 6.64
C ALA A 184 -10.79 5.05 7.27
N PRO A 185 -10.99 5.19 8.59
CA PRO A 185 -12.13 4.59 9.29
C PRO A 185 -13.46 5.10 8.72
N GLY A 186 -14.43 4.19 8.61
CA GLY A 186 -15.75 4.47 8.01
C GLY A 186 -15.78 4.46 6.48
N ARG A 187 -14.62 4.52 5.80
CA ARG A 187 -14.50 4.38 4.34
C ARG A 187 -13.93 3.03 3.93
N LYS A 188 -12.97 2.51 4.69
CA LYS A 188 -12.23 1.28 4.36
C LYS A 188 -12.20 0.32 5.54
N SER A 189 -12.13 -0.96 5.24
CA SER A 189 -12.13 -2.08 6.18
C SER A 189 -11.01 -3.10 5.93
N ASP A 190 -10.16 -2.86 4.93
CA ASP A 190 -8.96 -3.66 4.66
C ASP A 190 -7.79 -3.28 5.59
N PRO A 191 -6.93 -4.22 6.04
CA PRO A 191 -6.91 -5.63 5.68
C PRO A 191 -7.90 -6.51 6.47
N GLY A 192 -8.61 -5.93 7.44
CA GLY A 192 -9.80 -6.52 8.06
C GLY A 192 -9.51 -7.65 9.06
N PRO A 193 -10.57 -8.27 9.59
CA PRO A 193 -10.48 -9.11 10.79
C PRO A 193 -9.71 -10.42 10.62
N PHE A 194 -9.48 -10.86 9.37
CA PHE A 194 -8.73 -12.06 9.06
C PHE A 194 -7.23 -11.83 8.89
N PHE A 195 -6.78 -10.57 8.94
CA PHE A 195 -5.37 -10.23 8.96
C PHE A 195 -4.82 -10.35 10.39
N ASP A 196 -3.76 -11.15 10.53
CA ASP A 196 -3.14 -11.47 11.82
C ASP A 196 -2.08 -10.42 12.16
N TRP A 197 -2.53 -9.39 12.87
CA TRP A 197 -1.65 -8.35 13.42
C TRP A 197 -0.65 -8.91 14.43
N GLY A 198 -1.00 -9.94 15.20
CA GLY A 198 -0.10 -10.56 16.18
C GLY A 198 1.08 -11.25 15.51
N ARG A 199 0.81 -11.97 14.42
CA ARG A 199 1.85 -12.54 13.55
C ARG A 199 2.70 -11.46 12.90
N THR A 200 2.08 -10.41 12.38
CA THR A 200 2.79 -9.30 11.73
C THR A 200 3.70 -8.55 12.70
N ALA A 201 3.28 -8.36 13.95
CA ALA A 201 4.10 -7.74 14.99
C ALA A 201 5.43 -8.48 15.22
N GLN A 202 5.43 -9.82 15.10
CA GLN A 202 6.63 -10.65 15.25
C GLN A 202 7.59 -10.55 14.06
N LEU A 203 7.11 -10.04 12.91
CA LEU A 203 7.89 -9.87 11.68
C LEU A 203 8.54 -8.48 11.58
N LEU A 204 8.20 -7.55 12.48
CA LEU A 204 8.68 -6.17 12.40
C LEU A 204 10.17 -6.07 12.73
N PRO A 205 10.95 -5.29 11.95
CA PRO A 205 12.29 -4.90 12.34
C PRO A 205 12.31 -4.12 13.67
N ALA A 206 13.44 -4.15 14.37
CA ALA A 206 13.62 -3.35 15.58
C ALA A 206 13.37 -1.86 15.30
N GLY A 207 12.62 -1.19 16.19
CA GLY A 207 12.29 0.23 16.05
C GLY A 207 11.07 0.53 15.16
N VAL A 208 10.46 -0.49 14.54
CA VAL A 208 9.20 -0.38 13.81
C VAL A 208 8.07 -0.91 14.69
N ALA A 209 6.94 -0.22 14.71
CA ALA A 209 5.77 -0.59 15.52
C ALA A 209 4.50 -0.67 14.67
N LEU A 210 3.54 -1.46 15.16
CA LEU A 210 2.17 -1.40 14.66
C LEU A 210 1.51 -0.10 15.13
N ALA A 211 0.76 0.53 14.24
CA ALA A 211 -0.11 1.67 14.54
C ALA A 211 -1.54 1.30 14.17
N ILE A 212 -2.22 0.65 15.11
CA ILE A 212 -3.55 0.04 14.95
C ILE A 212 -4.53 0.52 16.03
N ASP A 213 -4.22 1.65 16.68
CA ASP A 213 -5.09 2.26 17.68
C ASP A 213 -6.05 3.26 17.03
N GLU A 214 -7.23 3.47 17.63
CA GLU A 214 -8.20 4.42 17.09
C GLU A 214 -7.69 5.87 17.08
N THR A 215 -6.71 6.19 17.93
CA THR A 215 -6.04 7.49 18.03
C THR A 215 -4.95 7.70 16.97
N ASP A 216 -4.57 6.66 16.22
CA ASP A 216 -3.60 6.77 15.12
C ASP A 216 -4.18 7.51 13.91
N CYS A 217 -5.48 7.82 13.89
CA CYS A 217 -6.14 8.65 12.88
C CYS A 217 -6.92 9.80 13.54
N ASP A 218 -6.71 11.03 13.05
CA ASP A 218 -7.57 12.17 13.38
C ASP A 218 -8.90 12.03 12.63
N ARG A 219 -9.84 11.32 13.26
CA ARG A 219 -11.16 10.99 12.69
C ARG A 219 -12.01 12.23 12.42
N GLU A 220 -11.89 13.26 13.26
CA GLU A 220 -12.63 14.50 13.06
C GLU A 220 -12.11 15.28 11.86
N ALA A 221 -10.78 15.41 11.72
CA ALA A 221 -10.18 16.04 10.56
C ALA A 221 -10.51 15.27 9.28
N LEU A 222 -10.44 13.94 9.31
CA LEU A 222 -10.80 13.10 8.17
C LEU A 222 -12.27 13.30 7.78
N ALA A 223 -13.20 13.28 8.75
CA ALA A 223 -14.62 13.47 8.50
C ALA A 223 -14.94 14.84 7.88
N ARG A 224 -14.28 15.91 8.35
CA ARG A 224 -14.40 17.25 7.74
C ARG A 224 -14.01 17.23 6.26
N ARG A 225 -12.89 16.59 5.92
CA ARG A 225 -12.44 16.50 4.52
C ARG A 225 -13.34 15.61 3.67
N MET A 226 -13.90 14.53 4.23
CA MET A 226 -14.87 13.69 3.51
C MET A 226 -16.12 14.48 3.13
N ALA A 227 -16.61 15.35 4.02
CA ALA A 227 -17.73 16.23 3.74
C ALA A 227 -17.42 17.25 2.64
N GLU A 228 -16.20 17.80 2.62
CA GLU A 228 -15.75 18.75 1.58
C GLU A 228 -15.68 18.12 0.18
N HIS A 229 -15.33 16.83 0.07
CA HIS A 229 -15.20 16.13 -1.22
C HIS A 229 -16.51 15.50 -1.71
N SER A 230 -17.56 15.53 -0.88
CA SER A 230 -18.89 14.99 -1.22
C SER A 230 -19.86 16.05 -1.77
N ASN A 231 -19.42 17.32 -1.83
CA ASN A 231 -20.13 18.47 -2.40
C ASN A 231 -19.52 18.88 -3.73
#